data_AF-A0A4Y3VDI6-F1
#
_entry.id   AF-A0A4Y3VDI6-F1
#
_cell.length_a   1.000
_cell.length_b   1.000
_cell.length_c   1.000
_cell.angle_alpha   90.00
_cell.angle_beta   90.00
_cell.angle_gamma   90.00
#
_symmetry.space_group_name_H-M   'P 1'
#
loop_
_entity.id
_entity.type
_entity.pdbx_description
1 polymer ?
#
loop_
_entity_poly.entity_id
_entity_poly.type
_entity_poly.pdbx_seq_one_letter_code
_entity_poly.pdbx_strand_id
1 'polypeptide(L)'
;MSTAILTGQPVPGSSIEGDLRSLGFEVCIAADPADTEALLAQVPSDQRVAVVDARFVGHLHALRLGLTDPRFPLAAIPGAVTAQPAGRQALTRALARETSTQGTLLVDSLADRITGALDVDVHRPELGSLVAAVPTDPQARNEARQAVAAVDDEAVRLKSAVKARDGFFTTFFISPYSRYIARWCARRGLTPNQVTTASLLTALIAAGCAATGTRGGFVAAGVLLIASFVLDCTDGQLARYSLQYSTLGAWLDATFDRAKEYAYYAGLALGAARGGDDVWALALGAMVLQTCRHIVDFSFNEANHDATANTSPTAALSDKLDSVGWTVWLRRMIVLPIGERWALIAVLTAVATPRITFYALLIGCAFAATYTTAGRVLRSLTRKAERTDRAARALADLADSGPLVELLARKVPVPAPLCAAAGGLVVVTSAALWGATWPTVLAALVYVALSAAAVSRPLKGALDWLVPPFFRAAEYGTVLILAAESEVNGVLPAAFGLVAAVAYHHYDTVYRIRGNAGAPPHWLVRAIGGHEGRTLVVVVLAVVLTAAQFKVALTVLAVAVALVVLVESIRFWASAGAPAVHDEGEPA
;
A
#
# COMPACT_ATOMS: atom_id res chain seq x y z
N MET A 1 15.81 22.40 15.35
CA MET A 1 14.59 21.99 16.10
C MET A 1 13.40 22.59 15.37
N SER A 2 12.16 22.15 15.58
CA SER A 2 11.02 22.81 14.93
C SER A 2 10.70 24.14 15.64
N THR A 3 10.25 25.16 14.92
CA THR A 3 9.90 26.48 15.50
C THR A 3 8.42 26.78 15.32
N ALA A 4 7.74 27.30 16.35
CA ALA A 4 6.38 27.78 16.28
C ALA A 4 6.36 29.29 16.56
N ILE A 5 5.78 30.07 15.65
CA ILE A 5 5.66 31.52 15.74
C ILE A 5 4.22 31.86 16.12
N LEU A 6 4.04 32.46 17.29
CA LEU A 6 2.75 32.97 17.76
C LEU A 6 2.51 34.37 17.20
N THR A 7 1.36 34.58 16.56
CA THR A 7 1.01 35.86 15.91
C THR A 7 0.39 36.82 16.94
N GLY A 8 1.18 37.20 17.94
CA GLY A 8 0.79 38.06 19.05
C GLY A 8 1.03 37.44 20.42
N GLN A 9 0.81 38.23 21.48
CA GLN A 9 0.92 37.76 22.86
C GLN A 9 -0.21 36.80 23.22
N PRO A 10 0.09 35.62 23.80
CA PRO A 10 -0.93 34.71 24.28
C PRO A 10 -1.84 35.37 25.31
N VAL A 11 -3.12 35.03 25.25
CA VAL A 11 -4.08 35.54 26.24
C VAL A 11 -3.80 34.93 27.63
N PRO A 12 -3.94 35.70 28.73
CA PRO A 12 -3.76 35.17 30.08
C PRO A 12 -4.52 33.85 30.33
N GLY A 13 -3.80 32.87 30.88
CA GLY A 13 -4.32 31.51 31.12
C GLY A 13 -4.48 30.65 29.86
N SER A 14 -3.87 31.02 28.73
CA SER A 14 -3.73 30.13 27.58
C SER A 14 -2.67 29.06 27.83
N SER A 15 -2.95 27.81 27.43
CA SER A 15 -1.99 26.70 27.47
C SER A 15 -1.08 26.64 26.24
N ILE A 16 -1.33 27.46 25.22
CA ILE A 16 -0.77 27.30 23.86
C ILE A 16 0.76 27.20 23.83
N GLU A 17 1.48 28.00 24.62
CA GLU A 17 2.94 27.90 24.66
C GLU A 17 3.42 26.57 25.25
N GLY A 18 2.78 26.13 26.34
CA GLY A 18 3.10 24.85 26.98
C GLY A 18 2.79 23.68 26.06
N ASP A 19 1.65 23.75 25.38
CA ASP A 19 1.22 22.76 24.40
C ASP A 19 2.22 22.65 23.25
N LEU A 20 2.61 23.78 22.63
CA LEU A 20 3.60 23.80 21.54
C LEU A 20 4.98 23.30 21.99
N ARG A 21 5.45 23.71 23.18
CA ARG A 21 6.71 23.20 23.74
C ARG A 21 6.65 21.69 24.01
N SER A 22 5.52 21.18 24.49
CA SER A 22 5.33 19.74 24.72
C SER A 22 5.35 18.92 23.41
N LEU A 23 5.01 19.54 22.28
CA LEU A 23 5.12 18.97 20.94
C LEU A 23 6.54 19.10 20.35
N GLY A 24 7.50 19.67 21.08
CA GLY A 24 8.89 19.80 20.67
C GLY A 24 9.18 21.03 19.81
N PHE A 25 8.30 22.05 19.83
CA PHE A 25 8.56 23.33 19.19
C PHE A 25 9.30 24.30 20.13
N GLU A 26 10.28 25.01 19.58
CA GLU A 26 10.72 26.27 20.14
C GLU A 26 9.68 27.34 19.82
N VAL A 27 9.24 28.11 20.82
CA VAL A 27 8.15 29.08 20.66
C VAL A 27 8.69 30.50 20.60
N CYS A 28 8.43 31.18 19.49
CA CYS A 28 8.72 32.60 19.28
C CYS A 28 7.40 33.38 19.26
N ILE A 29 7.41 34.63 19.72
CA ILE A 29 6.23 35.50 19.72
C ILE A 29 6.50 36.68 18.80
N ALA A 30 5.68 36.84 17.77
CA ALA A 30 5.74 38.00 16.89
C ALA A 30 4.88 39.14 17.44
N ALA A 31 5.38 40.37 17.37
CA ALA A 31 4.63 41.56 17.77
C ALA A 31 3.56 41.95 16.73
N ASP A 32 3.87 41.75 15.45
CA ASP A 32 3.03 42.14 14.32
C ASP A 32 3.28 41.22 13.08
N PRO A 33 2.54 41.41 11.97
CA PRO A 33 2.73 40.58 10.77
C PRO A 33 4.13 40.69 10.14
N ALA A 34 4.78 41.86 10.19
CA ALA A 34 6.11 42.04 9.63
C ALA A 34 7.18 41.33 10.47
N ASP A 35 7.02 41.35 11.79
CA ASP A 35 7.84 40.58 12.73
C ASP A 35 7.63 39.07 12.54
N THR A 36 6.39 38.63 12.24
CA THR A 36 6.11 37.23 11.90
C THR A 36 6.91 36.80 10.66
N GLU A 37 6.97 37.64 9.62
CA GLU A 37 7.74 37.39 8.41
C GLU A 37 9.27 37.37 8.67
N ALA A 38 9.75 38.30 9.50
CA ALA A 38 11.15 38.36 9.89
C ALA A 38 11.58 37.12 10.69
N LEU A 39 10.78 36.70 11.68
CA LEU A 39 11.02 35.47 12.44
C LEU A 39 10.95 34.23 11.53
N LEU A 40 9.98 34.18 10.62
CA LEU A 40 9.88 33.10 9.63
C LEU A 40 11.15 32.98 8.79
N ALA A 41 11.75 34.09 8.38
CA ALA A 41 12.98 34.13 7.59
C ALA A 41 14.23 33.71 8.37
N GLN A 42 14.24 33.90 9.70
CA GLN A 42 15.35 33.48 10.57
C GLN A 42 15.35 31.96 10.83
N VAL A 43 14.21 31.30 10.75
CA VAL A 43 14.12 29.84 10.92
C VAL A 43 14.84 29.14 9.74
N PRO A 44 15.83 28.27 10.01
CA PRO A 44 16.55 27.52 8.97
C PRO A 44 15.60 26.81 8.00
N SER A 45 15.92 26.82 6.70
CA SER A 45 15.03 26.30 5.64
C SER A 45 14.86 24.79 5.67
N ASP A 46 15.78 24.07 6.31
CA ASP A 46 15.75 22.63 6.55
C ASP A 46 14.92 22.24 7.79
N GLN A 47 14.34 23.21 8.50
CA GLN A 47 13.54 22.98 9.70
C GLN A 47 12.04 23.19 9.44
N ARG A 48 11.23 22.45 10.19
CA ARG A 48 9.77 22.65 10.22
C ARG A 48 9.46 23.95 10.97
N VAL A 49 8.50 24.70 10.44
CA VAL A 49 7.93 25.87 11.11
C VAL A 49 6.42 25.73 11.28
N ALA A 50 5.86 26.35 12.30
CA ALA A 50 4.44 26.58 12.45
C ALA A 50 4.16 28.07 12.69
N VAL A 51 3.05 28.58 12.15
CA VAL A 51 2.50 29.90 12.47
C VAL A 51 1.14 29.66 13.11
N VAL A 52 0.96 30.16 14.33
CA VAL A 52 -0.21 29.85 15.17
C VAL A 52 -0.80 31.13 15.75
N ASP A 53 -2.12 31.28 15.68
CA ASP A 53 -2.81 32.43 16.24
C ASP A 53 -2.71 32.40 17.77
N ALA A 54 -2.25 33.49 18.38
CA ALA A 54 -2.07 33.57 19.82
C ALA A 54 -3.39 33.44 20.62
N ARG A 55 -4.53 33.63 19.96
CA ARG A 55 -5.87 33.46 20.54
C ARG A 55 -6.38 32.03 20.50
N PHE A 56 -5.67 31.11 19.84
CA PHE A 56 -6.07 29.71 19.66
C PHE A 56 -6.55 29.07 20.96
N VAL A 57 -7.69 28.38 20.87
CA VAL A 57 -8.24 27.53 21.93
C VAL A 57 -8.59 26.19 21.29
N GLY A 58 -7.99 25.13 21.79
CA GLY A 58 -8.22 23.79 21.26
C GLY A 58 -7.45 22.72 22.02
N HIS A 59 -7.60 21.49 21.58
CA HIS A 59 -6.93 20.34 22.18
C HIS A 59 -5.47 20.25 21.75
N LEU A 60 -4.61 19.77 22.65
CA LEU A 60 -3.23 19.41 22.33
C LEU A 60 -3.20 18.38 21.18
N HIS A 61 -4.15 17.45 21.14
CA HIS A 61 -4.21 16.47 20.06
C HIS A 61 -4.55 17.09 18.69
N ALA A 62 -5.37 18.14 18.64
CA ALA A 62 -5.65 18.86 17.40
C ALA A 62 -4.39 19.54 16.86
N LEU A 63 -3.65 20.25 17.73
CA LEU A 63 -2.33 20.81 17.40
C LEU A 63 -1.35 19.73 16.95
N ARG A 64 -1.34 18.58 17.62
CA ARG A 64 -0.49 17.45 17.25
C ARG A 64 -0.79 16.97 15.83
N LEU A 65 -2.07 16.75 15.49
CA LEU A 65 -2.49 16.34 14.14
C LEU A 65 -2.14 17.41 13.08
N GLY A 66 -2.43 18.67 13.36
CA GLY A 66 -2.22 19.78 12.43
C GLY A 66 -0.76 20.17 12.22
N LEU A 67 0.10 20.00 13.24
CA LEU A 67 1.44 20.59 13.25
C LEU A 67 2.58 19.57 13.16
N THR A 68 2.36 18.31 13.54
CA THR A 68 3.46 17.34 13.70
C THR A 68 3.46 16.17 12.72
N ASP A 69 2.41 16.01 11.90
CA ASP A 69 2.35 14.93 10.92
C ASP A 69 3.51 15.06 9.90
N PRO A 70 4.40 14.05 9.78
CA PRO A 70 5.54 14.08 8.87
C PRO A 70 5.15 13.78 7.42
N ARG A 71 3.95 13.30 7.14
CA ARG A 71 3.53 12.91 5.78
C ARG A 71 3.26 14.11 4.88
N PHE A 72 2.81 15.21 5.46
CA PHE A 72 2.33 16.37 4.71
C PHE A 72 3.34 17.52 4.75
N PRO A 73 3.82 18.00 3.58
CA PRO A 73 4.70 19.17 3.51
C PRO A 73 4.07 20.43 4.09
N LEU A 74 2.75 20.57 3.97
CA LEU A 74 1.93 21.66 4.48
C LEU A 74 0.68 21.08 5.12
N ALA A 75 0.36 21.56 6.31
CA ALA A 75 -0.90 21.22 6.97
C ALA A 75 -1.46 22.43 7.73
N ALA A 76 -2.78 22.46 7.86
CA ALA A 76 -3.48 23.53 8.56
C ALA A 76 -4.69 23.00 9.34
N ILE A 77 -4.91 23.60 10.50
CA ILE A 77 -6.14 23.51 11.29
C ILE A 77 -6.61 24.94 11.59
N PRO A 78 -7.86 25.16 12.04
CA PRO A 78 -8.30 26.50 12.41
C PRO A 78 -7.31 27.18 13.38
N GLY A 79 -6.77 28.33 12.97
CA GLY A 79 -5.80 29.12 13.72
C GLY A 79 -4.35 28.66 13.67
N ALA A 80 -3.99 27.64 12.89
CA ALA A 80 -2.61 27.16 12.84
C ALA A 80 -2.23 26.57 11.48
N VAL A 81 -1.06 26.94 10.96
CA VAL A 81 -0.48 26.39 9.73
C VAL A 81 0.96 25.93 9.98
N THR A 82 1.35 24.78 9.45
CA THR A 82 2.73 24.28 9.51
C THR A 82 3.29 24.04 8.11
N ALA A 83 4.60 24.24 7.97
CA ALA A 83 5.36 23.90 6.79
C ALA A 83 6.62 23.13 7.15
N GLN A 84 6.79 21.97 6.52
CA GLN A 84 8.07 21.26 6.41
C GLN A 84 8.96 21.92 5.36
N PRO A 85 10.26 21.57 5.26
CA PRO A 85 11.19 22.18 4.29
C PRO A 85 10.65 22.29 2.86
N ALA A 86 10.01 21.24 2.35
CA ALA A 86 9.39 21.24 1.01
C ALA A 86 8.23 22.24 0.86
N GLY A 87 7.51 22.56 1.94
CA GLY A 87 6.39 23.51 1.97
C GLY A 87 6.80 24.95 2.35
N ARG A 88 8.02 25.17 2.84
CA ARG A 88 8.48 26.47 3.38
C ARG A 88 8.31 27.62 2.40
N GLN A 89 8.63 27.38 1.13
CA GLN A 89 8.58 28.43 0.12
C GLN A 89 7.13 28.89 -0.13
N ALA A 90 6.16 27.98 -0.11
CA ALA A 90 4.77 28.32 -0.31
C ALA A 90 4.22 29.14 0.86
N LEU A 91 4.52 28.73 2.11
CA LEU A 91 4.15 29.47 3.31
C LEU A 91 4.77 30.88 3.32
N THR A 92 6.06 31.00 2.98
CA THR A 92 6.76 32.30 2.94
C THR A 92 6.12 33.25 1.93
N ARG A 93 5.79 32.75 0.73
CA ARG A 93 5.11 33.56 -0.29
C ARG A 93 3.69 33.97 0.12
N ALA A 94 2.96 33.08 0.80
CA ALA A 94 1.62 33.39 1.30
C ALA A 94 1.68 34.47 2.38
N LEU A 95 2.64 34.38 3.30
CA LEU A 95 2.85 35.36 4.36
C LEU A 95 3.22 36.73 3.81
N ALA A 96 4.21 36.82 2.91
CA ALA A 96 4.62 38.09 2.31
C ALA A 96 3.47 38.82 1.59
N ARG A 97 2.58 38.06 0.94
CA ARG A 97 1.37 38.63 0.30
C ARG A 97 0.39 39.18 1.34
N GLU A 98 0.24 38.50 2.47
CA GLU A 98 -0.66 38.94 3.55
C GLU A 98 -0.17 40.20 4.24
N THR A 99 1.14 40.29 4.55
CA THR A 99 1.79 41.48 5.12
C THR A 99 1.59 42.71 4.22
N SER A 100 1.62 42.53 2.90
CA SER A 100 1.45 43.62 1.93
C SER A 100 0.05 44.27 1.94
N THR A 101 -0.96 43.60 2.49
CA THR A 101 -2.37 44.05 2.51
C THR A 101 -2.76 44.94 3.70
N GLN A 102 -1.81 45.36 4.56
CA GLN A 102 -2.02 46.27 5.71
C GLN A 102 -3.20 45.92 6.65
N GLY A 103 -3.35 44.64 7.02
CA GLY A 103 -4.37 44.17 7.97
C GLY A 103 -3.80 43.28 9.08
N THR A 104 -4.63 42.95 10.08
CA THR A 104 -4.32 41.90 11.07
C THR A 104 -4.15 40.57 10.34
N LEU A 105 -3.03 39.88 10.59
CA LEU A 105 -2.78 38.56 10.02
C LEU A 105 -3.83 37.56 10.51
N LEU A 106 -4.56 36.94 9.60
CA LEU A 106 -5.52 35.87 9.90
C LEU A 106 -4.90 34.55 9.42
N VAL A 107 -4.43 33.74 10.37
CA VAL A 107 -3.71 32.49 10.08
C VAL A 107 -4.50 31.55 9.16
N ASP A 108 -5.83 31.49 9.29
CA ASP A 108 -6.69 30.70 8.41
C ASP A 108 -6.59 31.14 6.94
N SER A 109 -6.42 32.44 6.70
CA SER A 109 -6.30 32.99 5.36
C SER A 109 -4.96 32.65 4.69
N LEU A 110 -3.92 32.33 5.47
CA LEU A 110 -2.66 31.82 4.93
C LEU A 110 -2.86 30.46 4.27
N ALA A 111 -3.57 29.54 4.92
CA ALA A 111 -3.84 28.21 4.37
C ALA A 111 -4.65 28.31 3.06
N ASP A 112 -5.68 29.15 3.04
CA ASP A 112 -6.51 29.36 1.85
C ASP A 112 -5.74 30.03 0.70
N ARG A 113 -4.84 30.96 1.00
CA ARG A 113 -3.96 31.59 -0.01
C ARG A 113 -2.94 30.62 -0.60
N ILE A 114 -2.38 29.72 0.22
CA ILE A 114 -1.45 28.70 -0.28
C ILE A 114 -2.18 27.81 -1.30
N THR A 115 -3.37 27.34 -0.96
CA THR A 115 -4.19 26.53 -1.88
C THR A 115 -4.60 27.32 -3.12
N GLY A 116 -5.19 28.50 -2.96
CA GLY A 116 -5.81 29.24 -4.07
C GLY A 116 -4.83 29.98 -4.99
N ALA A 117 -3.68 30.43 -4.49
CA ALA A 117 -2.79 31.33 -5.24
C ALA A 117 -1.43 30.73 -5.61
N LEU A 118 -1.10 29.53 -5.12
CA LEU A 118 0.16 28.85 -5.42
C LEU A 118 -0.03 27.44 -5.99
N ASP A 119 -1.26 26.96 -6.12
CA ASP A 119 -1.60 25.61 -6.60
C ASP A 119 -0.87 24.51 -5.82
N VAL A 120 -0.72 24.72 -4.50
CA VAL A 120 -0.10 23.76 -3.57
C VAL A 120 -1.16 23.28 -2.58
N ASP A 121 -1.34 21.96 -2.52
CA ASP A 121 -2.27 21.35 -1.57
C ASP A 121 -1.81 21.54 -0.12
N VAL A 122 -2.75 21.97 0.72
CA VAL A 122 -2.58 22.07 2.18
C VAL A 122 -3.45 20.99 2.82
N HIS A 123 -2.81 20.08 3.53
CA HIS A 123 -3.54 19.03 4.24
C HIS A 123 -4.34 19.61 5.41
N ARG A 124 -5.64 19.32 5.47
CA ARG A 124 -6.50 19.71 6.59
C ARG A 124 -6.98 18.42 7.28
N PRO A 125 -6.45 18.06 8.46
CA PRO A 125 -6.81 16.80 9.12
C PRO A 125 -8.26 16.86 9.61
N GLU A 126 -8.96 15.72 9.55
CA GLU A 126 -10.31 15.59 10.12
C GLU A 126 -10.23 15.60 11.66
N LEU A 127 -10.68 16.70 12.27
CA LEU A 127 -10.64 16.87 13.72
C LEU A 127 -11.77 16.12 14.46
N GLY A 128 -12.87 15.81 13.79
CA GLY A 128 -14.03 15.14 14.39
C GLY A 128 -14.58 15.92 15.58
N SER A 129 -14.51 15.34 16.78
CA SER A 129 -14.95 15.99 18.02
C SER A 129 -13.88 16.89 18.65
N LEU A 130 -12.65 16.92 18.14
CA LEU A 130 -11.60 17.79 18.66
C LEU A 130 -11.91 19.24 18.31
N VAL A 131 -11.90 20.08 19.33
CA VAL A 131 -12.00 21.54 19.20
C VAL A 131 -10.65 22.12 18.76
N ALA A 132 -10.70 22.96 17.73
CA ALA A 132 -9.66 23.91 17.32
C ALA A 132 -10.38 25.17 16.84
N ALA A 133 -10.17 26.29 17.54
CA ALA A 133 -10.86 27.55 17.24
C ALA A 133 -9.97 28.75 17.55
N VAL A 134 -10.30 29.89 16.92
CA VAL A 134 -9.71 31.20 17.20
C VAL A 134 -10.83 32.14 17.65
N PRO A 135 -11.18 32.14 18.95
CA PRO A 135 -12.29 32.97 19.45
C PRO A 135 -12.00 34.46 19.30
N THR A 136 -13.00 35.21 18.80
CA THR A 136 -12.92 36.66 18.59
C THR A 136 -13.33 37.48 19.82
N ASP A 137 -14.05 36.88 20.76
CA ASP A 137 -14.56 37.53 21.97
C ASP A 137 -14.45 36.63 23.22
N PRO A 138 -14.61 37.19 24.44
CA PRO A 138 -14.51 36.42 25.68
C PRO A 138 -15.57 35.31 25.84
N GLN A 139 -16.77 35.48 25.29
CA GLN A 139 -17.84 34.49 25.40
C GLN A 139 -17.51 33.26 24.55
N ALA A 140 -17.18 33.46 23.26
CA ALA A 140 -16.75 32.41 22.36
C ALA A 140 -15.52 31.66 22.89
N ARG A 141 -14.61 32.37 23.60
CA ARG A 141 -13.46 31.73 24.25
C ARG A 141 -13.88 30.82 25.40
N ASN A 142 -14.83 31.23 26.22
CA ASN A 142 -15.32 30.41 27.32
C ASN A 142 -16.05 29.16 26.79
N GLU A 143 -16.88 29.33 25.77
CA GLU A 143 -17.57 28.24 25.07
C GLU A 143 -16.55 27.24 24.48
N ALA A 144 -15.51 27.73 23.78
CA ALA A 144 -14.45 26.88 23.25
C ALA A 144 -13.70 26.12 24.36
N ARG A 145 -13.41 26.75 25.50
CA ARG A 145 -12.78 26.09 26.66
C ARG A 145 -13.67 25.01 27.27
N GLN A 146 -14.97 25.27 27.39
CA GLN A 146 -15.93 24.27 27.87
C GLN A 146 -16.05 23.08 26.90
N ALA A 147 -16.05 23.36 25.60
CA ALA A 147 -16.05 22.33 24.57
C ALA A 147 -14.77 21.49 24.60
N VAL A 148 -13.60 22.09 24.89
CA VAL A 148 -12.36 21.36 25.12
C VAL A 148 -12.47 20.44 26.35
N ALA A 149 -12.97 20.96 27.47
CA ALA A 149 -13.11 20.17 28.69
C ALA A 149 -14.13 19.01 28.58
N ALA A 150 -15.08 19.10 27.64
CA ALA A 150 -16.11 18.09 27.44
C ALA A 150 -15.65 16.87 26.63
N VAL A 151 -14.49 16.94 25.96
CA VAL A 151 -13.99 15.89 25.07
C VAL A 151 -12.94 15.04 25.79
N ASP A 152 -13.10 13.72 25.73
CA ASP A 152 -12.06 12.78 26.15
C ASP A 152 -11.04 12.58 25.03
N ASP A 153 -9.93 13.34 25.12
CA ASP A 153 -8.82 13.28 24.17
C ASP A 153 -8.30 11.87 23.94
N GLU A 154 -8.23 11.05 24.98
CA GLU A 154 -7.68 9.69 24.87
C GLU A 154 -8.66 8.76 24.15
N ALA A 155 -9.96 8.90 24.40
CA ALA A 155 -10.98 8.17 23.66
C ALA A 155 -10.97 8.54 22.16
N VAL A 156 -10.78 9.82 21.85
CA VAL A 156 -10.64 10.28 20.45
C VAL A 156 -9.40 9.67 19.81
N ARG A 157 -8.24 9.73 20.48
CA ARG A 157 -6.97 9.14 19.99
C ARG A 157 -7.08 7.64 19.73
N LEU A 158 -7.74 6.89 20.61
CA LEU A 158 -7.97 5.45 20.42
C LEU A 158 -8.92 5.15 19.26
N LYS A 159 -9.90 6.03 19.01
CA LYS A 159 -10.84 5.89 17.91
C LYS A 159 -10.20 6.24 16.57
N SER A 160 -9.47 7.36 16.50
CA SER A 160 -8.75 7.79 15.29
C SER A 160 -7.57 6.87 14.96
N ALA A 161 -7.04 6.15 15.94
CA ALA A 161 -6.03 5.12 15.72
C ALA A 161 -6.55 3.94 14.89
N VAL A 162 -7.86 3.70 14.78
CA VAL A 162 -8.45 2.61 13.97
C VAL A 162 -8.79 3.11 12.56
N LYS A 163 -8.53 2.29 11.53
CA LYS A 163 -8.74 2.68 10.13
C LYS A 163 -10.24 2.71 9.85
N ALA A 164 -10.72 3.78 9.22
CA ALA A 164 -12.16 3.96 8.98
C ALA A 164 -12.77 2.91 8.02
N ARG A 165 -11.96 2.37 7.11
CA ARG A 165 -12.36 1.43 6.06
C ARG A 165 -11.72 0.06 6.22
N ASP A 166 -11.81 -0.52 7.42
CA ASP A 166 -11.38 -1.90 7.66
C ASP A 166 -12.41 -2.95 7.16
N GLY A 167 -11.91 -4.17 6.93
CA GLY A 167 -12.75 -5.35 6.70
C GLY A 167 -13.64 -5.65 7.91
N PHE A 168 -14.67 -6.46 7.69
CA PHE A 168 -15.57 -6.94 8.73
C PHE A 168 -14.80 -7.64 9.85
N PHE A 169 -13.92 -8.58 9.52
CA PHE A 169 -13.18 -9.35 10.54
C PHE A 169 -12.29 -8.43 11.38
N THR A 170 -11.51 -7.56 10.74
CA THR A 170 -10.65 -6.60 11.43
C THR A 170 -11.46 -5.67 12.33
N THR A 171 -12.58 -5.13 11.82
CA THR A 171 -13.40 -4.15 12.56
C THR A 171 -14.03 -4.75 13.82
N PHE A 172 -14.58 -5.97 13.74
CA PHE A 172 -15.37 -6.55 14.83
C PHE A 172 -14.59 -7.54 15.72
N PHE A 173 -13.53 -8.16 15.21
CA PHE A 173 -12.79 -9.20 15.94
C PHE A 173 -11.36 -8.81 16.32
N ILE A 174 -10.82 -7.70 15.80
CA ILE A 174 -9.43 -7.28 16.08
C ILE A 174 -9.39 -5.88 16.70
N SER A 175 -9.86 -4.87 15.95
CA SER A 175 -9.86 -3.46 16.33
C SER A 175 -10.49 -3.11 17.68
N PRO A 176 -11.48 -3.84 18.23
CA PRO A 176 -12.04 -3.51 19.54
C PRO A 176 -11.01 -3.55 20.67
N TYR A 177 -10.02 -4.45 20.61
CA TYR A 177 -8.99 -4.60 21.63
C TYR A 177 -7.57 -4.22 21.16
N SER A 178 -7.22 -4.40 19.88
CA SER A 178 -5.86 -4.12 19.39
C SER A 178 -5.45 -2.66 19.57
N ARG A 179 -6.38 -1.71 19.49
CA ARG A 179 -6.11 -0.28 19.78
C ARG A 179 -5.59 -0.04 21.19
N TYR A 180 -6.00 -0.86 22.17
CA TYR A 180 -5.49 -0.77 23.53
C TYR A 180 -4.10 -1.40 23.66
N ILE A 181 -3.79 -2.40 22.85
CA ILE A 181 -2.43 -2.95 22.70
C ILE A 181 -1.52 -1.87 22.09
N ALA A 182 -1.98 -1.16 21.05
CA ALA A 182 -1.23 -0.07 20.43
C ALA A 182 -0.91 1.03 21.46
N ARG A 183 -1.89 1.42 22.28
CA ARG A 183 -1.66 2.31 23.42
C ARG A 183 -0.64 1.76 24.42
N TRP A 184 -0.75 0.48 24.78
CA TRP A 184 0.20 -0.15 25.70
C TRP A 184 1.63 -0.11 25.13
N CYS A 185 1.80 -0.41 23.84
CA CYS A 185 3.06 -0.29 23.12
C CYS A 185 3.60 1.15 23.17
N ALA A 186 2.75 2.14 22.88
CA ALA A 186 3.11 3.56 22.93
C ALA A 186 3.61 3.97 24.33
N ARG A 187 2.93 3.53 25.39
CA ARG A 187 3.33 3.82 26.79
C ARG A 187 4.64 3.13 27.19
N ARG A 188 5.01 2.03 26.53
CA ARG A 188 6.27 1.31 26.72
C ARG A 188 7.40 1.82 25.82
N GLY A 189 7.13 2.82 24.98
CA GLY A 189 8.12 3.37 24.05
C GLY A 189 8.49 2.40 22.92
N LEU A 190 7.65 1.41 22.63
CA LEU A 190 7.84 0.53 21.47
C LEU A 190 7.53 1.29 20.19
N THR A 191 8.32 1.04 19.14
CA THR A 191 8.10 1.65 17.82
C THR A 191 7.21 0.79 16.93
N PRO A 192 6.49 1.37 15.95
CA PRO A 192 5.73 0.60 14.96
C PRO A 192 6.55 -0.52 14.31
N ASN A 193 7.76 -0.21 13.84
CA ASN A 193 8.64 -1.18 13.18
C ASN A 193 9.03 -2.38 14.08
N GLN A 194 9.17 -2.17 15.39
CA GLN A 194 9.40 -3.27 16.34
C GLN A 194 8.19 -4.21 16.41
N VAL A 195 6.97 -3.64 16.42
CA VAL A 195 5.72 -4.40 16.45
C VAL A 195 5.51 -5.14 15.13
N THR A 196 5.77 -4.51 13.98
CA THR A 196 5.74 -5.13 12.64
C THR A 196 6.73 -6.30 12.55
N THR A 197 7.93 -6.13 13.10
CA THR A 197 8.93 -7.21 13.14
C THR A 197 8.47 -8.37 14.02
N ALA A 198 7.86 -8.09 15.18
CA ALA A 198 7.27 -9.12 16.03
C ALA A 198 6.10 -9.86 15.34
N SER A 199 5.28 -9.14 14.58
CA SER A 199 4.22 -9.71 13.72
C SER A 199 4.81 -10.71 12.72
N LEU A 200 5.87 -10.32 11.98
CA LEU A 200 6.56 -11.20 11.04
C LEU A 200 7.13 -12.45 11.71
N LEU A 201 7.89 -12.29 12.81
CA LEU A 201 8.48 -13.42 13.53
C LEU A 201 7.40 -14.40 14.01
N THR A 202 6.28 -13.89 14.51
CA THR A 202 5.15 -14.72 14.95
C THR A 202 4.55 -15.53 13.78
N ALA A 203 4.39 -14.91 12.61
CA ALA A 203 3.92 -15.60 11.41
C ALA A 203 4.92 -16.64 10.86
N LEU A 204 6.23 -16.37 10.93
CA LEU A 204 7.25 -17.36 10.55
C LEU A 204 7.24 -18.57 11.49
N ILE A 205 7.04 -18.35 12.80
CA ILE A 205 6.83 -19.44 13.76
C ILE A 205 5.53 -20.19 13.42
N ALA A 206 4.45 -19.48 13.08
CA ALA A 206 3.20 -20.10 12.64
C ALA A 206 3.38 -21.00 11.40
N ALA A 207 4.11 -20.51 10.40
CA ALA A 207 4.47 -21.27 9.21
C ALA A 207 5.34 -22.51 9.56
N GLY A 208 6.27 -22.36 10.50
CA GLY A 208 7.07 -23.47 11.05
C GLY A 208 6.21 -24.52 11.76
N CYS A 209 5.22 -24.09 12.54
CA CYS A 209 4.24 -24.98 13.17
C CYS A 209 3.41 -25.75 12.12
N ALA A 210 2.95 -25.07 11.07
CA ALA A 210 2.24 -25.70 9.95
C ALA A 210 3.13 -26.72 9.24
N ALA A 211 4.41 -26.39 9.02
CA ALA A 211 5.38 -27.27 8.39
C ALA A 211 5.65 -28.58 9.16
N THR A 212 5.29 -28.67 10.44
CA THR A 212 5.40 -29.94 11.19
C THR A 212 4.53 -31.04 10.60
N GLY A 213 3.43 -30.71 9.91
CA GLY A 213 2.49 -31.68 9.36
C GLY A 213 1.62 -32.40 10.40
N THR A 214 1.71 -32.01 11.67
CA THR A 214 0.95 -32.61 12.77
C THR A 214 -0.32 -31.81 13.07
N ARG A 215 -1.34 -32.46 13.64
CA ARG A 215 -2.57 -31.76 14.00
C ARG A 215 -2.34 -30.67 15.05
N GLY A 216 -1.52 -30.95 16.06
CA GLY A 216 -1.13 -29.95 17.06
C GLY A 216 -0.39 -28.76 16.43
N GLY A 217 0.50 -29.04 15.48
CA GLY A 217 1.21 -28.01 14.72
C GLY A 217 0.27 -27.13 13.88
N PHE A 218 -0.73 -27.70 13.23
CA PHE A 218 -1.72 -26.92 12.48
C PHE A 218 -2.60 -26.05 13.38
N VAL A 219 -3.03 -26.55 14.55
CA VAL A 219 -3.78 -25.73 15.53
C VAL A 219 -2.92 -24.57 16.03
N ALA A 220 -1.66 -24.84 16.40
CA ALA A 220 -0.72 -23.81 16.82
C ALA A 220 -0.48 -22.78 15.70
N ALA A 221 -0.34 -23.22 14.44
CA ALA A 221 -0.19 -22.35 13.29
C ALA A 221 -1.39 -21.41 13.11
N GLY A 222 -2.61 -21.91 13.19
CA GLY A 222 -3.81 -21.08 13.09
C GLY A 222 -3.91 -20.03 14.19
N VAL A 223 -3.63 -20.41 15.45
CA VAL A 223 -3.64 -19.47 16.58
C VAL A 223 -2.55 -18.39 16.43
N LEU A 224 -1.33 -18.80 16.08
CA LEU A 224 -0.21 -17.88 15.88
C LEU A 224 -0.42 -16.98 14.67
N LEU A 225 -1.10 -17.45 13.63
CA LEU A 225 -1.44 -16.62 12.47
C LEU A 225 -2.38 -15.48 12.86
N ILE A 226 -3.40 -15.74 13.68
CA ILE A 226 -4.27 -14.69 14.22
C ILE A 226 -3.49 -13.76 15.15
N ALA A 227 -2.62 -14.30 16.01
CA ALA A 227 -1.79 -13.48 16.90
C ALA A 227 -0.87 -12.53 16.11
N SER A 228 -0.26 -13.03 15.03
CA SER A 228 0.51 -12.21 14.08
C SER A 228 -0.36 -11.11 13.47
N PHE A 229 -1.56 -11.44 12.98
CA PHE A 229 -2.49 -10.47 12.41
C PHE A 229 -2.95 -9.38 13.40
N VAL A 230 -3.10 -9.73 14.69
CA VAL A 230 -3.37 -8.75 15.75
C VAL A 230 -2.21 -7.77 15.90
N LEU A 231 -0.96 -8.26 15.93
CA LEU A 231 0.23 -7.42 16.01
C LEU A 231 0.38 -6.51 14.80
N ASP A 232 0.06 -7.04 13.62
CA ASP A 232 0.00 -6.29 12.36
C ASP A 232 -0.98 -5.12 12.43
N CYS A 233 -2.21 -5.36 12.86
CA CYS A 233 -3.17 -4.28 13.04
C CYS A 233 -2.70 -3.27 14.11
N THR A 234 -1.96 -3.76 15.11
CA THR A 234 -1.45 -2.97 16.23
C THR A 234 -0.34 -2.01 15.79
N ASP A 235 0.54 -2.38 14.85
CA ASP A 235 1.65 -1.51 14.43
C ASP A 235 1.14 -0.24 13.70
N GLY A 236 0.16 -0.39 12.81
CA GLY A 236 -0.43 0.71 12.08
C GLY A 236 -1.27 1.58 13.02
N GLN A 237 -1.99 0.96 13.96
CA GLN A 237 -2.71 1.68 15.01
C GLN A 237 -1.74 2.45 15.92
N LEU A 238 -0.58 1.88 16.23
CA LEU A 238 0.48 2.54 17.01
C LEU A 238 1.08 3.71 16.24
N ALA A 239 1.35 3.55 14.94
CA ALA A 239 1.83 4.62 14.07
C ALA A 239 0.84 5.80 14.05
N ARG A 240 -0.47 5.52 13.93
CA ARG A 240 -1.55 6.52 13.99
C ARG A 240 -1.69 7.16 15.37
N TYR A 241 -1.74 6.35 16.42
CA TYR A 241 -1.91 6.81 17.80
C TYR A 241 -0.74 7.70 18.27
N SER A 242 0.47 7.43 17.77
CA SER A 242 1.70 8.15 18.12
C SER A 242 2.17 9.15 17.06
N LEU A 243 1.49 9.24 15.91
CA LEU A 243 1.94 9.96 14.69
C LEU A 243 3.38 9.64 14.29
N GLN A 244 3.79 8.38 14.49
CA GLN A 244 5.11 7.88 14.10
C GLN A 244 4.99 7.20 12.74
N TYR A 245 5.07 7.99 11.68
CA TYR A 245 5.06 7.49 10.30
C TYR A 245 6.45 7.55 9.70
N SER A 246 6.80 6.54 8.90
CA SER A 246 8.02 6.53 8.11
C SER A 246 7.81 5.76 6.81
N THR A 247 8.55 6.11 5.76
CA THR A 247 8.57 5.35 4.50
C THR A 247 9.07 3.94 4.69
N LEU A 248 10.19 3.80 5.40
CA LEU A 248 10.74 2.50 5.72
C LEU A 248 9.71 1.64 6.47
N GLY A 249 8.98 2.21 7.43
CA GLY A 249 7.93 1.50 8.16
C GLY A 249 6.78 1.06 7.25
N ALA A 250 6.28 1.95 6.39
CA ALA A 250 5.21 1.61 5.43
C ALA A 250 5.65 0.54 4.42
N TRP A 251 6.91 0.58 3.95
CA TRP A 251 7.47 -0.45 3.08
C TRP A 251 7.71 -1.78 3.81
N LEU A 252 8.19 -1.74 5.06
CA LEU A 252 8.39 -2.94 5.88
C LEU A 252 7.06 -3.64 6.13
N ASP A 253 6.04 -2.91 6.55
CA ASP A 253 4.69 -3.42 6.75
C ASP A 253 4.18 -4.12 5.49
N ALA A 254 4.11 -3.39 4.38
CA ALA A 254 3.76 -3.88 3.05
C ALA A 254 4.51 -5.14 2.60
N THR A 255 5.83 -5.16 2.81
CA THR A 255 6.71 -6.28 2.41
C THR A 255 6.48 -7.50 3.29
N PHE A 256 6.45 -7.30 4.61
CA PHE A 256 6.26 -8.38 5.57
C PHE A 256 4.88 -9.00 5.39
N ASP A 257 3.89 -8.21 5.02
CA ASP A 257 2.56 -8.68 4.67
C ASP A 257 2.53 -9.77 3.60
N ARG A 258 3.35 -9.62 2.56
CA ARG A 258 3.51 -10.64 1.51
C ARG A 258 4.39 -11.79 1.96
N ALA A 259 5.48 -11.49 2.68
CA ALA A 259 6.38 -12.51 3.19
C ALA A 259 5.67 -13.49 4.16
N LYS A 260 4.85 -12.98 5.08
CA LYS A 260 4.05 -13.80 6.01
C LYS A 260 3.11 -14.73 5.25
N GLU A 261 2.38 -14.19 4.26
CA GLU A 261 1.44 -14.96 3.45
C GLU A 261 2.13 -16.10 2.71
N TYR A 262 3.22 -15.81 1.99
CA TYR A 262 3.94 -16.82 1.21
C TYR A 262 4.65 -17.84 2.10
N ALA A 263 5.22 -17.41 3.22
CA ALA A 263 5.80 -18.31 4.21
C ALA A 263 4.75 -19.27 4.78
N TYR A 264 3.55 -18.77 5.09
CA TYR A 264 2.47 -19.61 5.61
C TYR A 264 1.98 -20.64 4.57
N TYR A 265 1.83 -20.25 3.30
CA TYR A 265 1.50 -21.19 2.22
C TYR A 265 2.58 -22.26 2.05
N ALA A 266 3.86 -21.88 2.06
CA ALA A 266 4.97 -22.82 2.00
C ALA A 266 4.99 -23.76 3.22
N GLY A 267 4.71 -23.25 4.43
CA GLY A 267 4.61 -24.03 5.65
C GLY A 267 3.49 -25.09 5.58
N LEU A 268 2.30 -24.70 5.11
CA LEU A 268 1.19 -25.63 4.87
C LEU A 268 1.55 -26.70 3.83
N ALA A 269 2.15 -26.31 2.71
CA ALA A 269 2.53 -27.23 1.65
C ALA A 269 3.60 -28.23 2.10
N LEU A 270 4.60 -27.75 2.83
CA LEU A 270 5.64 -28.60 3.41
C LEU A 270 5.07 -29.57 4.46
N GLY A 271 4.17 -29.09 5.32
CA GLY A 271 3.50 -29.92 6.33
C GLY A 271 2.63 -31.01 5.70
N ALA A 272 1.87 -30.68 4.66
CA ALA A 272 1.06 -31.63 3.91
C ALA A 272 1.92 -32.69 3.21
N ALA A 273 3.00 -32.28 2.55
CA ALA A 273 3.91 -33.18 1.84
C ALA A 273 4.56 -34.22 2.78
N ARG A 274 4.86 -33.84 4.03
CA ARG A 274 5.35 -34.79 5.06
C ARG A 274 4.32 -35.86 5.43
N GLY A 275 3.03 -35.53 5.33
CA GLY A 275 1.91 -36.46 5.50
C GLY A 275 1.55 -37.24 4.22
N GLY A 276 2.32 -37.08 3.14
CA GLY A 276 2.06 -37.72 1.85
C GLY A 276 1.04 -36.99 0.95
N ASP A 277 0.59 -35.80 1.33
CA ASP A 277 -0.37 -35.00 0.57
C ASP A 277 0.34 -33.83 -0.14
N ASP A 278 0.72 -33.99 -1.41
CA ASP A 278 1.37 -32.91 -2.16
C ASP A 278 0.35 -31.85 -2.59
N VAL A 279 0.51 -30.65 -2.04
CA VAL A 279 -0.34 -29.47 -2.29
C VAL A 279 0.48 -28.28 -2.78
N TRP A 280 1.74 -28.45 -3.18
CA TRP A 280 2.59 -27.34 -3.64
C TRP A 280 2.03 -26.62 -4.87
N ALA A 281 1.39 -27.36 -5.80
CA ALA A 281 0.70 -26.76 -6.93
C ALA A 281 -0.48 -25.87 -6.48
N LEU A 282 -1.20 -26.26 -5.44
CA LEU A 282 -2.29 -25.45 -4.87
C LEU A 282 -1.76 -24.21 -4.16
N ALA A 283 -0.66 -24.34 -3.42
CA ALA A 283 0.00 -23.22 -2.74
C ALA A 283 0.54 -22.20 -3.76
N LEU A 284 1.21 -22.67 -4.81
CA LEU A 284 1.68 -21.82 -5.90
C LEU A 284 0.50 -21.19 -6.64
N GLY A 285 -0.53 -21.96 -6.99
CA GLY A 285 -1.76 -21.44 -7.60
C GLY A 285 -2.44 -20.35 -6.77
N ALA A 286 -2.49 -20.50 -5.44
CA ALA A 286 -3.04 -19.50 -4.54
C ALA A 286 -2.21 -18.20 -4.55
N MET A 287 -0.88 -18.32 -4.54
CA MET A 287 0.02 -17.17 -4.69
C MET A 287 -0.14 -16.47 -6.04
N VAL A 288 -0.23 -17.22 -7.15
CA VAL A 288 -0.45 -16.66 -8.49
C VAL A 288 -1.76 -15.88 -8.53
N LEU A 289 -2.86 -16.50 -8.09
CA LEU A 289 -4.19 -15.89 -8.10
C LEU A 289 -4.23 -14.62 -7.25
N GLN A 290 -3.68 -14.66 -6.03
CA GLN A 290 -3.66 -13.49 -5.16
C GLN A 290 -2.82 -12.36 -5.73
N THR A 291 -1.66 -12.69 -6.32
CA THR A 291 -0.77 -11.68 -6.92
C THR A 291 -1.40 -11.03 -8.13
N CYS A 292 -2.03 -11.81 -9.01
CA CYS A 292 -2.80 -11.28 -10.13
C CYS A 292 -3.94 -10.37 -9.65
N ARG A 293 -4.70 -10.79 -8.62
CA ARG A 293 -5.79 -10.00 -8.03
C ARG A 293 -5.28 -8.65 -7.52
N HIS A 294 -4.18 -8.64 -6.77
CA HIS A 294 -3.59 -7.40 -6.27
C HIS A 294 -3.09 -6.51 -7.41
N ILE A 295 -2.43 -7.05 -8.43
CA ILE A 295 -1.97 -6.25 -9.58
C ILE A 295 -3.15 -5.66 -10.37
N VAL A 296 -4.29 -6.36 -10.46
CA VAL A 296 -5.55 -5.79 -10.97
C VAL A 296 -6.02 -4.62 -10.10
N ASP A 297 -6.04 -4.79 -8.78
CA ASP A 297 -6.39 -3.73 -7.82
C ASP A 297 -5.50 -2.49 -8.01
N PHE A 298 -4.19 -2.68 -8.07
CA PHE A 298 -3.21 -1.61 -8.21
C PHE A 298 -3.27 -0.92 -9.56
N SER A 299 -3.26 -1.68 -10.66
CA SER A 299 -3.26 -1.12 -12.02
C SER A 299 -4.52 -0.32 -12.29
N PHE A 300 -5.69 -0.79 -11.83
CA PHE A 300 -6.93 -0.04 -11.99
C PHE A 300 -6.93 1.27 -11.18
N ASN A 301 -6.49 1.23 -9.93
CA ASN A 301 -6.48 2.43 -9.08
C ASN A 301 -5.47 3.46 -9.60
N GLU A 302 -4.28 3.03 -10.01
CA GLU A 302 -3.26 3.92 -10.58
C GLU A 302 -3.72 4.53 -11.91
N ALA A 303 -4.37 3.74 -12.76
CA ALA A 303 -4.93 4.22 -14.03
C ALA A 303 -6.02 5.29 -13.86
N ASN A 304 -6.58 5.42 -12.65
CA ASN A 304 -7.65 6.34 -12.31
C ASN A 304 -7.26 7.34 -11.21
N HIS A 305 -5.98 7.41 -10.81
CA HIS A 305 -5.52 8.20 -9.66
C HIS A 305 -5.82 9.70 -9.84
N ASP A 306 -5.59 10.22 -11.04
CA ASP A 306 -5.78 11.65 -11.36
C ASP A 306 -7.19 11.95 -11.91
N ALA A 307 -8.11 10.98 -11.92
CA ALA A 307 -9.39 11.12 -12.61
C ALA A 307 -10.46 11.76 -11.71
N THR A 308 -11.10 12.83 -12.18
CA THR A 308 -12.12 13.61 -11.44
C THR A 308 -13.30 12.77 -10.92
N ALA A 309 -13.89 13.23 -9.81
CA ALA A 309 -14.90 12.51 -9.01
C ALA A 309 -16.01 11.84 -9.85
N ASN A 310 -16.36 10.61 -9.48
CA ASN A 310 -17.27 9.74 -10.23
C ASN A 310 -18.74 10.23 -10.15
N THR A 311 -19.32 10.59 -11.29
CA THR A 311 -20.76 10.92 -11.45
C THR A 311 -21.55 9.82 -12.19
N SER A 312 -21.03 8.59 -12.26
CA SER A 312 -21.65 7.51 -13.06
C SER A 312 -22.90 6.91 -12.40
N PRO A 313 -23.84 6.32 -13.18
CA PRO A 313 -25.00 5.60 -12.65
C PRO A 313 -24.63 4.44 -11.71
N THR A 314 -23.46 3.82 -11.93
CA THR A 314 -22.92 2.77 -11.06
C THR A 314 -22.47 3.30 -9.69
N ALA A 315 -21.93 4.52 -9.63
CA ALA A 315 -21.61 5.18 -8.35
C ALA A 315 -22.90 5.49 -7.58
N ALA A 316 -23.92 6.03 -8.25
CA ALA A 316 -25.23 6.30 -7.64
C ALA A 316 -25.94 5.02 -7.13
N LEU A 317 -25.74 3.87 -7.78
CA LEU A 317 -26.24 2.58 -7.29
C LEU A 317 -25.46 2.09 -6.07
N SER A 318 -24.13 2.29 -6.04
CA SER A 318 -23.30 2.01 -4.86
C SER A 318 -23.78 2.81 -3.67
N ASP A 319 -23.96 4.12 -3.82
CA ASP A 319 -24.40 5.03 -2.75
C ASP A 319 -25.79 4.63 -2.20
N LYS A 320 -26.71 4.21 -3.08
CA LYS A 320 -28.01 3.69 -2.68
C LYS A 320 -27.91 2.39 -1.91
N LEU A 321 -27.05 1.45 -2.31
CA LEU A 321 -26.83 0.21 -1.58
C LEU A 321 -26.14 0.47 -0.24
N ASP A 322 -25.19 1.40 -0.19
CA ASP A 322 -24.46 1.75 1.03
C ASP A 322 -25.35 2.40 2.10
N SER A 323 -26.52 2.93 1.71
CA SER A 323 -27.58 3.37 2.64
C SER A 323 -28.20 2.22 3.46
N VAL A 324 -28.02 0.96 3.03
CA VAL A 324 -28.46 -0.24 3.75
C VAL A 324 -27.26 -0.89 4.44
N GLY A 325 -27.05 -0.55 5.72
CA GLY A 325 -25.79 -0.81 6.44
C GLY A 325 -25.27 -2.25 6.48
N TRP A 326 -26.11 -3.28 6.38
CA TRP A 326 -25.64 -4.67 6.32
C TRP A 326 -25.04 -5.05 4.96
N THR A 327 -25.49 -4.41 3.87
CA THR A 327 -24.99 -4.70 2.52
C THR A 327 -23.56 -4.20 2.32
N VAL A 328 -23.15 -3.15 3.05
CA VAL A 328 -21.78 -2.63 3.09
C VAL A 328 -20.83 -3.71 3.60
N TRP A 329 -21.18 -4.39 4.69
CA TRP A 329 -20.35 -5.43 5.28
C TRP A 329 -20.28 -6.68 4.40
N LEU A 330 -21.40 -7.10 3.81
CA LEU A 330 -21.40 -8.22 2.87
C LEU A 330 -20.50 -7.92 1.66
N ARG A 331 -20.60 -6.71 1.09
CA ARG A 331 -19.75 -6.30 -0.04
C ARG A 331 -18.27 -6.29 0.34
N ARG A 332 -17.93 -5.76 1.52
CA ARG A 332 -16.55 -5.78 2.04
C ARG A 332 -16.04 -7.22 2.21
N MET A 333 -16.86 -8.13 2.73
CA MET A 333 -16.48 -9.54 2.89
C MET A 333 -16.33 -10.29 1.56
N ILE A 334 -17.17 -10.02 0.55
CA ILE A 334 -17.13 -10.68 -0.77
C ILE A 334 -15.77 -10.51 -1.46
N VAL A 335 -15.10 -9.39 -1.21
CA VAL A 335 -13.78 -9.10 -1.79
C VAL A 335 -12.65 -9.86 -1.09
N LEU A 336 -12.99 -10.61 -0.05
CA LEU A 336 -12.10 -11.40 0.79
C LEU A 336 -10.85 -10.60 1.22
N PRO A 337 -11.03 -9.50 1.99
CA PRO A 337 -9.93 -8.67 2.47
C PRO A 337 -8.95 -9.48 3.35
N ILE A 338 -7.83 -8.85 3.69
CA ILE A 338 -6.75 -9.47 4.46
C ILE A 338 -7.31 -10.11 5.74
N GLY A 339 -8.10 -9.40 6.55
CA GLY A 339 -8.64 -9.95 7.80
C GLY A 339 -9.48 -11.21 7.61
N GLU A 340 -10.44 -11.19 6.69
CA GLU A 340 -11.33 -12.32 6.38
C GLU A 340 -10.54 -13.51 5.84
N ARG A 341 -9.56 -13.24 4.98
CA ARG A 341 -8.70 -14.26 4.38
C ARG A 341 -7.82 -14.93 5.44
N TRP A 342 -7.21 -14.14 6.33
CA TRP A 342 -6.38 -14.65 7.42
C TRP A 342 -7.22 -15.45 8.42
N ALA A 343 -8.44 -15.00 8.73
CA ALA A 343 -9.38 -15.76 9.54
C ALA A 343 -9.76 -17.10 8.90
N LEU A 344 -10.09 -17.09 7.60
CA LEU A 344 -10.40 -18.30 6.83
C LEU A 344 -9.23 -19.30 6.88
N ILE A 345 -8.01 -18.83 6.57
CA ILE A 345 -6.81 -19.67 6.56
C ILE A 345 -6.51 -20.20 7.96
N ALA A 346 -6.54 -19.36 9.00
CA ALA A 346 -6.24 -19.75 10.37
C ALA A 346 -7.21 -20.83 10.88
N VAL A 347 -8.51 -20.61 10.70
CA VAL A 347 -9.55 -21.54 11.15
C VAL A 347 -9.44 -22.85 10.37
N LEU A 348 -9.41 -22.80 9.04
CA LEU A 348 -9.33 -24.02 8.22
C LEU A 348 -8.03 -24.79 8.42
N THR A 349 -6.90 -24.11 8.64
CA THR A 349 -5.66 -24.79 9.02
C THR A 349 -5.87 -25.59 10.31
N ALA A 350 -6.46 -24.95 11.33
CA ALA A 350 -6.67 -25.57 12.63
C ALA A 350 -7.73 -26.68 12.62
N VAL A 351 -8.75 -26.61 11.76
CA VAL A 351 -9.89 -27.55 11.78
C VAL A 351 -9.95 -28.55 10.61
N ALA A 352 -9.27 -28.28 9.49
CA ALA A 352 -9.33 -29.08 8.26
C ALA A 352 -7.94 -29.56 7.83
N THR A 353 -7.79 -29.94 6.55
CA THR A 353 -6.50 -30.30 5.95
C THR A 353 -5.92 -29.13 5.14
N PRO A 354 -4.60 -29.10 4.89
CA PRO A 354 -4.00 -28.10 4.02
C PRO A 354 -4.63 -28.04 2.62
N ARG A 355 -4.97 -29.20 2.03
CA ARG A 355 -5.67 -29.27 0.74
C ARG A 355 -7.03 -28.56 0.77
N ILE A 356 -7.87 -28.83 1.78
CA ILE A 356 -9.17 -28.16 1.94
C ILE A 356 -8.97 -26.66 2.14
N THR A 357 -7.97 -26.27 2.94
CA THR A 357 -7.62 -24.86 3.17
C THR A 357 -7.29 -24.16 1.87
N PHE A 358 -6.45 -24.76 1.02
CA PHE A 358 -6.12 -24.19 -0.29
C PHE A 358 -7.29 -24.19 -1.28
N TYR A 359 -8.14 -25.22 -1.31
CA TYR A 359 -9.34 -25.19 -2.15
C TYR A 359 -10.29 -24.06 -1.75
N ALA A 360 -10.58 -23.92 -0.45
CA ALA A 360 -11.42 -22.83 0.04
C ALA A 360 -10.83 -21.45 -0.30
N LEU A 361 -9.52 -21.30 -0.12
CA LEU A 361 -8.80 -20.07 -0.46
C LEU A 361 -8.86 -19.78 -1.97
N LEU A 362 -8.55 -20.76 -2.82
CA LEU A 362 -8.58 -20.60 -4.28
C LEU A 362 -9.98 -20.24 -4.77
N ILE A 363 -11.02 -20.94 -4.31
CA ILE A 363 -12.42 -20.66 -4.68
C ILE A 363 -12.83 -19.26 -4.22
N GLY A 364 -12.56 -18.91 -2.96
CA GLY A 364 -12.87 -17.60 -2.40
C GLY A 364 -12.15 -16.46 -3.13
N CYS A 365 -10.84 -16.60 -3.35
CA CYS A 365 -10.05 -15.61 -4.09
C CYS A 365 -10.46 -15.50 -5.55
N ALA A 366 -10.82 -16.60 -6.22
CA ALA A 366 -11.25 -16.59 -7.61
C ALA A 366 -12.61 -15.88 -7.76
N PHE A 367 -13.53 -16.12 -6.84
CA PHE A 367 -14.80 -15.40 -6.77
C PHE A 367 -14.57 -13.91 -6.54
N ALA A 368 -13.77 -13.54 -5.54
CA ALA A 368 -13.42 -12.15 -5.25
C ALA A 368 -12.72 -11.44 -6.43
N ALA A 369 -11.78 -12.12 -7.09
CA ALA A 369 -11.08 -11.60 -8.26
C ALA A 369 -12.03 -11.37 -9.43
N THR A 370 -12.94 -12.32 -9.70
CA THR A 370 -13.94 -12.19 -10.76
C THR A 370 -14.90 -11.05 -10.48
N TYR A 371 -15.44 -10.96 -9.26
CA TYR A 371 -16.37 -9.92 -8.84
C TYR A 371 -15.75 -8.52 -8.98
N THR A 372 -14.55 -8.31 -8.43
CA THR A 372 -13.86 -7.01 -8.46
C THR A 372 -13.41 -6.61 -9.87
N THR A 373 -12.85 -7.55 -10.63
CA THR A 373 -12.38 -7.30 -12.00
C THR A 373 -13.55 -6.98 -12.93
N ALA A 374 -14.67 -7.74 -12.86
CA ALA A 374 -15.85 -7.46 -13.65
C ALA A 374 -16.43 -6.07 -13.37
N GLY A 375 -16.54 -5.70 -12.09
CA GLY A 375 -16.99 -4.36 -11.69
C GLY A 375 -16.08 -3.24 -12.20
N ARG A 376 -14.77 -3.45 -12.23
CA ARG A 376 -13.79 -2.49 -12.75
C ARG A 376 -13.76 -2.39 -14.27
N VAL A 377 -13.93 -3.50 -14.98
CA VAL A 377 -14.09 -3.51 -16.43
C VAL A 377 -15.35 -2.73 -16.81
N LEU A 378 -16.47 -2.98 -16.14
CA LEU A 378 -17.70 -2.24 -16.35
C LEU A 378 -17.52 -0.73 -16.08
N ARG A 379 -16.89 -0.36 -14.95
CA ARG A 379 -16.55 1.04 -14.65
C ARG A 379 -15.65 1.67 -15.71
N SER A 380 -14.64 0.93 -16.18
CA SER A 380 -13.71 1.43 -17.20
C SER A 380 -14.36 1.68 -18.55
N LEU A 381 -15.29 0.81 -18.96
CA LEU A 381 -16.01 0.94 -20.23
C LEU A 381 -17.09 2.00 -20.19
N THR A 382 -17.67 2.26 -19.01
CA THR A 382 -18.71 3.28 -18.83
C THR A 382 -18.16 4.68 -18.53
N ARG A 383 -16.94 4.80 -18.01
CA ARG A 383 -16.30 6.07 -17.67
C ARG A 383 -15.60 6.66 -18.91
N LYS A 384 -15.91 7.90 -19.26
CA LYS A 384 -15.15 8.70 -20.26
C LYS A 384 -13.99 9.46 -19.59
N ALA A 385 -13.21 8.80 -18.74
CA ALA A 385 -12.06 9.45 -18.10
C ALA A 385 -10.86 9.43 -19.06
N GLU A 386 -10.27 10.60 -19.29
CA GLU A 386 -8.97 10.68 -19.94
C GLU A 386 -7.87 10.30 -18.94
N ARG A 387 -6.95 9.43 -19.36
CA ARG A 387 -5.82 8.99 -18.54
C ARG A 387 -4.60 9.85 -18.79
N THR A 388 -3.95 10.24 -17.68
CA THR A 388 -2.76 11.09 -17.70
C THR A 388 -1.53 10.34 -18.22
N ASP A 389 -0.51 11.08 -18.66
CA ASP A 389 0.80 10.51 -19.00
C ASP A 389 1.51 9.88 -17.80
N ARG A 390 1.23 10.38 -16.59
CA ARG A 390 1.68 9.77 -15.35
C ARG A 390 1.10 8.35 -15.20
N ALA A 391 -0.22 8.20 -15.29
CA ALA A 391 -0.88 6.91 -15.21
C ALA A 391 -0.37 5.94 -16.29
N ALA A 392 -0.22 6.39 -17.53
CA ALA A 392 0.29 5.55 -18.62
C ALA A 392 1.73 5.06 -18.38
N ARG A 393 2.61 5.90 -17.81
CA ARG A 393 3.98 5.51 -17.41
C ARG A 393 3.95 4.50 -16.27
N ALA A 394 3.16 4.75 -15.23
CA ALA A 394 3.04 3.82 -14.12
C ALA A 394 2.56 2.42 -14.56
N LEU A 395 1.60 2.35 -15.50
CA LEU A 395 1.18 1.07 -16.08
C LEU A 395 2.28 0.39 -16.90
N ALA A 396 3.10 1.16 -17.64
CA ALA A 396 4.24 0.62 -18.36
C ALA A 396 5.32 0.08 -17.42
N ASP A 397 5.56 0.77 -16.30
CA ASP A 397 6.50 0.31 -15.26
C ASP A 397 5.99 -0.97 -14.58
N LEU A 398 4.67 -1.06 -14.31
CA LEU A 398 4.04 -2.27 -13.77
C LEU A 398 4.05 -3.46 -14.75
N ALA A 399 4.16 -3.20 -16.06
CA ALA A 399 4.27 -4.24 -17.06
C ALA A 399 5.61 -5.01 -16.96
N ASP A 400 6.66 -4.39 -16.38
CA ASP A 400 7.99 -5.01 -16.17
C ASP A 400 8.52 -5.70 -17.44
N SER A 401 8.38 -4.99 -18.56
CA SER A 401 8.89 -5.41 -19.87
C SER A 401 10.40 -5.29 -19.92
N GLY A 402 11.06 -6.35 -20.38
CA GLY A 402 12.50 -6.46 -20.45
C GLY A 402 13.10 -6.11 -21.81
N PRO A 403 14.37 -6.50 -22.04
CA PRO A 403 15.13 -6.09 -23.21
C PRO A 403 14.60 -6.68 -24.53
N LEU A 404 13.94 -7.84 -24.50
CA LEU A 404 13.42 -8.45 -25.72
C LEU A 404 12.25 -7.64 -26.28
N VAL A 405 11.39 -7.15 -25.39
CA VAL A 405 10.31 -6.21 -25.76
C VAL A 405 10.88 -4.89 -26.29
N GLU A 406 11.89 -4.31 -25.62
CA GLU A 406 12.54 -3.07 -26.07
C GLU A 406 13.12 -3.20 -27.49
N LEU A 407 13.72 -4.34 -27.82
CA LEU A 407 14.30 -4.62 -29.14
C LEU A 407 13.25 -4.85 -30.25
N LEU A 408 12.10 -5.41 -29.89
CA LEU A 408 11.06 -5.82 -30.83
C LEU A 408 9.89 -4.82 -30.94
N ALA A 409 9.93 -3.73 -30.19
CA ALA A 409 8.87 -2.74 -30.12
C ALA A 409 8.49 -2.23 -31.53
N ARG A 410 7.30 -2.63 -31.99
CA ARG A 410 6.72 -2.23 -33.27
C ARG A 410 5.29 -1.79 -33.04
N LYS A 411 4.91 -0.63 -33.59
CA LYS A 411 3.54 -0.12 -33.48
C LYS A 411 2.60 -1.00 -34.30
N VAL A 412 1.71 -1.71 -33.61
CA VAL A 412 0.66 -2.54 -34.22
C VAL A 412 -0.71 -1.87 -34.01
N PRO A 413 -1.65 -1.91 -34.98
CA PRO A 413 -2.99 -1.33 -34.84
C PRO A 413 -3.96 -2.22 -34.06
N VAL A 414 -3.48 -2.96 -33.06
CA VAL A 414 -4.29 -3.85 -32.21
C VAL A 414 -4.29 -3.28 -30.78
N PRO A 415 -5.44 -3.29 -30.07
CA PRO A 415 -5.49 -2.86 -28.68
C PRO A 415 -4.49 -3.60 -27.78
N ALA A 416 -3.75 -2.84 -26.98
CA ALA A 416 -2.74 -3.36 -26.05
C ALA A 416 -3.22 -4.55 -25.18
N PRO A 417 -4.39 -4.48 -24.50
CA PRO A 417 -4.85 -5.59 -23.67
C PRO A 417 -5.17 -6.86 -24.47
N LEU A 418 -5.57 -6.76 -25.75
CA LEU A 418 -5.80 -7.93 -26.59
C LEU A 418 -4.49 -8.61 -26.99
N CYS A 419 -3.45 -7.84 -27.32
CA CYS A 419 -2.12 -8.40 -27.57
C CYS A 419 -1.57 -9.11 -26.33
N ALA A 420 -1.66 -8.48 -25.15
CA ALA A 420 -1.20 -9.07 -23.90
C ALA A 420 -1.97 -10.36 -23.55
N ALA A 421 -3.30 -10.35 -23.66
CA ALA A 421 -4.14 -11.52 -23.40
C ALA A 421 -3.87 -12.65 -24.41
N ALA A 422 -3.77 -12.35 -25.70
CA ALA A 422 -3.51 -13.34 -26.74
C ALA A 422 -2.14 -14.00 -26.56
N GLY A 423 -1.09 -13.21 -26.30
CA GLY A 423 0.25 -13.75 -26.04
C GLY A 423 0.27 -14.64 -24.80
N GLY A 424 -0.34 -14.18 -23.71
CA GLY A 424 -0.44 -14.95 -22.47
C GLY A 424 -1.20 -16.27 -22.66
N LEU A 425 -2.35 -16.22 -23.36
CA LEU A 425 -3.13 -17.41 -23.66
C LEU A 425 -2.31 -18.41 -24.48
N VAL A 426 -1.60 -17.97 -25.52
CA VAL A 426 -0.77 -18.84 -26.38
C VAL A 426 0.28 -19.59 -25.57
N VAL A 427 1.08 -18.91 -24.74
CA VAL A 427 2.14 -19.59 -23.97
C VAL A 427 1.59 -20.47 -22.85
N VAL A 428 0.55 -20.02 -22.14
CA VAL A 428 -0.06 -20.79 -21.03
C VAL A 428 -0.78 -22.04 -21.55
N THR A 429 -1.58 -21.90 -22.61
CA THR A 429 -2.26 -23.05 -23.24
C THR A 429 -1.28 -24.02 -23.88
N SER A 430 -0.21 -23.51 -24.51
CA SER A 430 0.84 -24.37 -25.04
C SER A 430 1.51 -25.19 -23.94
N ALA A 431 1.86 -24.56 -22.83
CA ALA A 431 2.42 -25.25 -21.67
C ALA A 431 1.44 -26.29 -21.10
N ALA A 432 0.14 -26.01 -21.06
CA ALA A 432 -0.87 -26.93 -20.53
C ALA A 432 -1.21 -28.11 -21.45
N LEU A 433 -1.07 -27.94 -22.76
CA LEU A 433 -1.43 -28.97 -23.75
C LEU A 433 -0.24 -29.84 -24.15
N TRP A 434 0.96 -29.25 -24.21
CA TRP A 434 2.15 -29.90 -24.75
C TRP A 434 3.34 -29.85 -23.79
N GLY A 435 3.19 -29.28 -22.59
CA GLY A 435 4.24 -29.26 -21.59
C GLY A 435 5.55 -28.62 -22.03
N ALA A 436 6.64 -29.19 -21.52
CA ALA A 436 8.01 -28.80 -21.84
C ALA A 436 8.46 -29.34 -23.21
N THR A 437 7.86 -28.84 -24.29
CA THR A 437 8.22 -29.21 -25.67
C THR A 437 8.59 -27.99 -26.53
N TRP A 438 9.22 -28.22 -27.69
CA TRP A 438 9.59 -27.17 -28.64
C TRP A 438 8.42 -26.28 -29.13
N PRO A 439 7.19 -26.79 -29.34
CA PRO A 439 6.01 -25.94 -29.56
C PRO A 439 5.81 -24.88 -28.47
N THR A 440 6.08 -25.22 -27.20
CA THR A 440 5.99 -24.27 -26.08
C THR A 440 7.08 -23.20 -26.15
N VAL A 441 8.28 -23.52 -26.64
CA VAL A 441 9.31 -22.51 -26.93
C VAL A 441 8.83 -21.54 -28.02
N LEU A 442 8.24 -22.06 -29.10
CA LEU A 442 7.67 -21.22 -30.16
C LEU A 442 6.54 -20.33 -29.62
N ALA A 443 5.67 -20.87 -28.78
CA ALA A 443 4.62 -20.12 -28.10
C ALA A 443 5.18 -19.02 -27.19
N ALA A 444 6.29 -19.27 -26.48
CA ALA A 444 6.98 -18.26 -25.68
C ALA A 444 7.60 -17.15 -26.54
N LEU A 445 8.13 -17.46 -27.73
CA LEU A 445 8.60 -16.45 -28.69
C LEU A 445 7.45 -15.61 -29.25
N VAL A 446 6.30 -16.23 -29.52
CA VAL A 446 5.07 -15.51 -29.90
C VAL A 446 4.61 -14.59 -28.76
N TYR A 447 4.66 -15.06 -27.51
CA TYR A 447 4.38 -14.25 -26.33
C TYR A 447 5.29 -13.02 -26.23
N VAL A 448 6.60 -13.17 -26.46
CA VAL A 448 7.55 -12.05 -26.51
C VAL A 448 7.13 -11.02 -27.58
N ALA A 449 6.84 -11.48 -28.80
CA ALA A 449 6.43 -10.59 -29.90
C ALA A 449 5.12 -9.84 -29.62
N LEU A 450 4.12 -10.53 -29.06
CA LEU A 450 2.83 -9.92 -28.71
C LEU A 450 2.93 -9.00 -27.50
N SER A 451 3.83 -9.29 -26.55
CA SER A 451 4.15 -8.38 -25.44
C SER A 451 4.75 -7.07 -25.95
N ALA A 452 5.66 -7.15 -26.94
CA ALA A 452 6.25 -5.97 -27.57
C ALA A 452 5.22 -5.12 -28.32
N ALA A 453 4.26 -5.77 -28.99
CA ALA A 453 3.12 -5.08 -29.60
C ALA A 453 2.23 -4.39 -28.56
N ALA A 454 1.96 -5.05 -27.43
CA ALA A 454 1.07 -4.55 -26.38
C ALA A 454 1.58 -3.25 -25.74
N VAL A 455 2.90 -3.12 -25.50
CA VAL A 455 3.49 -1.92 -24.87
C VAL A 455 4.08 -0.93 -25.88
N SER A 456 3.84 -1.12 -27.19
CA SER A 456 4.36 -0.26 -28.27
C SER A 456 3.80 1.17 -28.29
N ARG A 457 2.75 1.44 -27.49
CA ARG A 457 2.06 2.73 -27.37
C ARG A 457 1.80 3.04 -25.89
N PRO A 458 1.71 4.32 -25.51
CA PRO A 458 1.30 4.69 -24.15
C PRO A 458 -0.04 4.07 -23.76
N LEU A 459 -0.09 3.45 -22.58
CA LEU A 459 -1.23 2.69 -22.06
C LEU A 459 -2.36 3.61 -21.55
N LYS A 460 -3.03 4.31 -22.47
CA LYS A 460 -4.09 5.29 -22.18
C LYS A 460 -5.51 4.78 -22.45
N GLY A 461 -5.67 3.67 -23.14
CA GLY A 461 -6.97 3.09 -23.50
C GLY A 461 -7.74 2.59 -22.28
N ALA A 462 -9.08 2.59 -22.35
CA ALA A 462 -9.96 2.28 -21.22
C ALA A 462 -9.67 0.94 -20.52
N LEU A 463 -9.15 -0.06 -21.23
CA LEU A 463 -8.81 -1.38 -20.67
C LEU A 463 -7.30 -1.63 -20.56
N ASP A 464 -6.46 -0.65 -20.84
CA ASP A 464 -5.00 -0.83 -20.87
C ASP A 464 -4.41 -1.16 -19.49
N TRP A 465 -5.12 -0.86 -18.39
CA TRP A 465 -4.74 -1.28 -17.04
C TRP A 465 -4.78 -2.81 -16.84
N LEU A 466 -5.38 -3.58 -17.76
CA LEU A 466 -5.34 -5.04 -17.76
C LEU A 466 -4.03 -5.62 -18.32
N VAL A 467 -3.20 -4.80 -18.97
CA VAL A 467 -1.93 -5.27 -19.58
C VAL A 467 -0.98 -5.86 -18.52
N PRO A 468 -0.64 -5.17 -17.40
CA PRO A 468 0.22 -5.77 -16.38
C PRO A 468 -0.36 -7.05 -15.77
N PRO A 469 -1.65 -7.11 -15.35
CA PRO A 469 -2.27 -8.35 -14.89
C PRO A 469 -2.16 -9.54 -15.86
N PHE A 470 -2.36 -9.32 -17.17
CA PHE A 470 -2.24 -10.38 -18.16
C PHE A 470 -0.82 -10.90 -18.28
N PHE A 471 0.19 -10.03 -18.16
CA PHE A 471 1.59 -10.46 -18.13
C PHE A 471 1.92 -11.28 -16.89
N ARG A 472 1.40 -10.93 -15.71
CA ARG A 472 1.57 -11.76 -14.49
C ARG A 472 0.89 -13.11 -14.60
N ALA A 473 -0.34 -13.14 -15.10
CA ALA A 473 -1.07 -14.39 -15.30
C ALA A 473 -0.34 -15.31 -16.28
N ALA A 474 0.24 -14.75 -17.35
CA ALA A 474 1.04 -15.49 -18.32
C ALA A 474 2.33 -16.06 -17.70
N GLU A 475 3.17 -15.20 -17.14
CA GLU A 475 4.47 -15.57 -16.56
C GLU A 475 4.30 -16.62 -15.46
N TYR A 476 3.45 -16.34 -14.47
CA TYR A 476 3.27 -17.20 -13.31
C TYR A 476 2.50 -18.48 -13.64
N GLY A 477 1.51 -18.39 -14.54
CA GLY A 477 0.77 -19.55 -15.02
C GLY A 477 1.67 -20.53 -15.74
N THR A 478 2.51 -20.05 -16.66
CA THR A 478 3.47 -20.90 -17.39
C THR A 478 4.48 -21.55 -16.45
N VAL A 479 5.03 -20.82 -15.47
CA VAL A 479 5.94 -21.38 -14.46
C VAL A 479 5.26 -22.48 -13.63
N LEU A 480 4.03 -22.24 -13.16
CA LEU A 480 3.24 -23.22 -12.40
C LEU A 480 2.99 -24.50 -13.21
N ILE A 481 2.52 -24.36 -14.45
CA ILE A 481 2.15 -25.51 -15.29
C ILE A 481 3.37 -26.38 -15.60
N LEU A 482 4.47 -25.77 -16.07
CA LEU A 482 5.70 -26.52 -16.39
C LEU A 482 6.30 -27.19 -15.16
N ALA A 483 6.21 -26.54 -13.99
CA ALA A 483 6.65 -27.16 -12.74
C ALA A 483 5.77 -28.33 -12.32
N ALA A 484 4.45 -28.22 -12.48
CA ALA A 484 3.51 -29.29 -12.17
C ALA A 484 3.68 -30.52 -13.07
N GLU A 485 3.90 -30.31 -14.38
CA GLU A 485 4.10 -31.42 -15.34
C GLU A 485 5.46 -32.11 -15.23
N SER A 486 6.43 -31.50 -14.54
CA SER A 486 7.74 -32.12 -14.38
C SER A 486 7.73 -33.41 -13.54
N GLU A 487 6.68 -33.62 -12.74
CA GLU A 487 6.45 -34.78 -11.85
C GLU A 487 7.66 -35.13 -10.93
N VAL A 488 8.60 -34.21 -10.74
CA VAL A 488 9.77 -34.38 -9.88
C VAL A 488 9.63 -33.59 -8.59
N ASN A 489 9.77 -34.30 -7.47
CA ASN A 489 9.79 -33.72 -6.13
C ASN A 489 10.81 -32.57 -6.04
N GLY A 490 10.31 -31.40 -5.65
CA GLY A 490 11.11 -30.18 -5.46
C GLY A 490 11.06 -29.18 -6.61
N VAL A 491 10.54 -29.53 -7.79
CA VAL A 491 10.37 -28.55 -8.88
C VAL A 491 9.30 -27.52 -8.52
N LEU A 492 8.14 -27.93 -8.01
CA LEU A 492 7.09 -27.02 -7.56
C LEU A 492 7.55 -26.08 -6.41
N PRO A 493 8.24 -26.55 -5.37
CA PRO A 493 8.89 -25.67 -4.39
C PRO A 493 9.89 -24.67 -5.01
N ALA A 494 10.69 -25.09 -5.99
CA ALA A 494 11.63 -24.20 -6.67
C ALA A 494 10.90 -23.13 -7.51
N ALA A 495 9.84 -23.53 -8.21
CA ALA A 495 8.94 -22.62 -8.93
C ALA A 495 8.23 -21.65 -7.99
N PHE A 496 7.81 -22.12 -6.81
CA PHE A 496 7.26 -21.28 -5.75
C PHE A 496 8.25 -20.21 -5.30
N GLY A 497 9.51 -20.59 -5.06
CA GLY A 497 10.58 -19.64 -4.73
C GLY A 497 10.80 -18.59 -5.83
N LEU A 498 10.80 -19.01 -7.10
CA LEU A 498 10.96 -18.10 -8.24
C LEU A 498 9.80 -17.10 -8.33
N VAL A 499 8.55 -17.60 -8.31
CA VAL A 499 7.36 -16.73 -8.40
C VAL A 499 7.27 -15.82 -7.18
N ALA A 500 7.64 -16.27 -5.98
CA ALA A 500 7.68 -15.40 -4.79
C ALA A 500 8.69 -14.26 -4.94
N ALA A 501 9.89 -14.54 -5.47
CA ALA A 501 10.92 -13.53 -5.71
C ALA A 501 10.50 -12.50 -6.77
N VAL A 502 9.90 -12.98 -7.87
CA VAL A 502 9.39 -12.11 -8.94
C VAL A 502 8.16 -11.32 -8.48
N ALA A 503 7.26 -11.93 -7.71
CA ALA A 503 6.11 -11.25 -7.13
C ALA A 503 6.56 -10.13 -6.19
N TYR A 504 7.59 -10.37 -5.35
CA TYR A 504 8.17 -9.35 -4.50
C TYR A 504 8.65 -8.13 -5.30
N HIS A 505 9.36 -8.33 -6.41
CA HIS A 505 9.76 -7.24 -7.33
C HIS A 505 8.56 -6.41 -7.81
N HIS A 506 7.45 -7.06 -8.17
CA HIS A 506 6.26 -6.34 -8.61
C HIS A 506 5.56 -5.60 -7.48
N TYR A 507 5.51 -6.15 -6.27
CA TYR A 507 5.01 -5.40 -5.11
C TYR A 507 5.90 -4.21 -4.80
N ASP A 508 7.21 -4.37 -4.81
CA ASP A 508 8.14 -3.25 -4.58
C ASP A 508 7.91 -2.13 -5.60
N THR A 509 7.73 -2.49 -6.87
CA THR A 509 7.34 -1.55 -7.94
C THR A 509 6.05 -0.80 -7.61
N VAL A 510 4.99 -1.53 -7.21
CA VAL A 510 3.71 -0.94 -6.81
C VAL A 510 3.89 0.05 -5.66
N TYR A 511 4.61 -0.33 -4.61
CA TYR A 511 4.75 0.50 -3.40
C TYR A 511 5.57 1.75 -3.65
N ARG A 512 6.59 1.70 -4.54
CA ARG A 512 7.33 2.90 -4.94
C ARG A 512 6.47 3.86 -5.77
N ILE A 513 5.69 3.34 -6.72
CA ILE A 513 4.78 4.16 -7.54
C ILE A 513 3.73 4.84 -6.65
N ARG A 514 3.09 4.07 -5.76
CA ARG A 514 2.10 4.60 -4.80
C ARG A 514 2.70 5.64 -3.85
N GLY A 515 3.95 5.46 -3.45
CA GLY A 515 4.68 6.40 -2.59
C GLY A 515 5.19 7.64 -3.32
N ASN A 516 4.85 7.84 -4.60
CA ASN A 516 5.44 8.89 -5.46
C ASN A 516 6.97 8.86 -5.49
N ALA A 517 7.57 7.68 -5.26
CA ALA A 517 9.02 7.50 -5.17
C ALA A 517 9.64 7.03 -6.50
N GLY A 518 8.82 6.88 -7.56
CA GLY A 518 9.22 6.42 -8.89
C GLY A 518 9.09 4.91 -9.07
N ALA A 519 9.61 4.39 -10.18
CA ALA A 519 9.71 2.95 -10.46
C ALA A 519 11.13 2.44 -10.15
N PRO A 520 11.33 1.11 -10.01
CA PRO A 520 12.67 0.55 -9.92
C PRO A 520 13.53 0.91 -11.15
N PRO A 521 14.85 0.99 -10.99
CA PRO A 521 15.72 1.43 -12.07
C PRO A 521 15.70 0.43 -13.24
N HIS A 522 15.72 0.92 -14.48
CA HIS A 522 15.65 0.07 -15.69
C HIS A 522 16.71 -1.03 -15.76
N TRP A 523 17.90 -0.83 -15.18
CA TRP A 523 18.93 -1.86 -15.14
C TRP A 523 18.48 -3.10 -14.35
N LEU A 524 17.63 -2.92 -13.32
CA LEU A 524 17.12 -4.02 -12.50
C LEU A 524 16.26 -4.94 -13.37
N VAL A 525 15.24 -4.36 -14.04
CA VAL A 525 14.33 -5.09 -14.95
C VAL A 525 15.11 -5.81 -16.05
N ARG A 526 16.12 -5.16 -16.64
CA ARG A 526 17.01 -5.79 -17.63
C ARG A 526 17.83 -6.94 -17.06
N ALA A 527 18.39 -6.78 -15.87
CA ALA A 527 19.21 -7.80 -15.22
C ALA A 527 18.39 -9.05 -14.87
N ILE A 528 17.13 -8.87 -14.47
CA ILE A 528 16.20 -9.98 -14.20
C ILE A 528 15.39 -10.39 -15.45
N GLY A 529 15.70 -9.87 -16.64
CA GLY A 529 15.16 -10.30 -17.94
C GLY A 529 13.74 -9.85 -18.29
N GLY A 530 13.06 -9.06 -17.45
CA GLY A 530 11.64 -8.73 -17.62
C GLY A 530 10.71 -9.96 -17.64
N HIS A 531 9.40 -9.71 -17.71
CA HIS A 531 8.40 -10.78 -17.69
C HIS A 531 8.54 -11.73 -18.89
N GLU A 532 8.86 -11.21 -20.07
CA GLU A 532 8.96 -11.99 -21.29
C GLU A 532 10.25 -12.82 -21.35
N GLY A 533 11.38 -12.26 -20.92
CA GLY A 533 12.66 -12.94 -20.94
C GLY A 533 12.71 -14.05 -19.89
N ARG A 534 12.19 -13.82 -18.68
CA ARG A 534 12.08 -14.87 -17.66
C ARG A 534 11.17 -16.00 -18.12
N THR A 535 10.01 -15.68 -18.69
CA THR A 535 9.09 -16.69 -19.23
C THR A 535 9.76 -17.55 -20.30
N LEU A 536 10.44 -16.91 -21.26
CA LEU A 536 11.17 -17.62 -22.32
C LEU A 536 12.30 -18.49 -21.75
N VAL A 537 13.09 -17.97 -20.82
CA VAL A 537 14.18 -18.71 -20.18
C VAL A 537 13.64 -19.94 -19.44
N VAL A 538 12.58 -19.80 -18.64
CA VAL A 538 11.97 -20.93 -17.93
C VAL A 538 11.47 -22.00 -18.90
N VAL A 539 10.78 -21.59 -19.97
CA VAL A 539 10.28 -22.52 -21.00
C VAL A 539 11.43 -23.26 -21.68
N VAL A 540 12.49 -22.55 -22.09
CA VAL A 540 13.66 -23.17 -22.73
C VAL A 540 14.34 -24.13 -21.76
N LEU A 541 14.56 -23.73 -20.50
CA LEU A 541 15.17 -24.58 -19.48
C LEU A 541 14.35 -25.84 -19.22
N ALA A 542 13.01 -25.74 -19.19
CA ALA A 542 12.14 -26.89 -19.03
C ALA A 542 12.29 -27.91 -20.17
N VAL A 543 12.50 -27.43 -21.40
CA VAL A 543 12.63 -28.26 -22.62
C VAL A 543 14.00 -28.90 -22.74
N VAL A 544 15.08 -28.17 -22.44
CA VAL A 544 16.45 -28.63 -22.71
C VAL A 544 17.09 -29.38 -21.53
N LEU A 545 16.54 -29.25 -20.32
CA LEU A 545 17.08 -29.89 -19.11
C LEU A 545 16.23 -31.09 -18.69
N THR A 546 16.87 -32.05 -18.02
CA THR A 546 16.13 -33.06 -17.27
C THR A 546 15.36 -32.41 -16.12
N ALA A 547 14.26 -33.00 -15.65
CA ALA A 547 13.47 -32.43 -14.55
C ALA A 547 14.29 -32.18 -13.25
N ALA A 548 15.28 -33.03 -12.97
CA ALA A 548 16.21 -32.80 -11.84
C ALA A 548 17.11 -31.58 -12.04
N GLN A 549 17.62 -31.37 -13.25
CA GLN A 549 18.39 -30.16 -13.61
C GLN A 549 17.50 -28.92 -13.67
N PHE A 550 16.27 -29.05 -14.16
CA PHE A 550 15.28 -27.98 -14.20
C PHE A 550 14.94 -27.47 -12.80
N LYS A 551 14.77 -28.37 -11.81
CA LYS A 551 14.66 -28.00 -10.39
C LYS A 551 15.81 -27.11 -9.93
N VAL A 552 17.05 -27.52 -10.22
CA VAL A 552 18.24 -26.76 -9.84
C VAL A 552 18.26 -25.41 -10.54
N ALA A 553 17.95 -25.37 -11.84
CA ALA A 553 17.91 -24.14 -12.62
C ALA A 553 16.87 -23.16 -12.08
N LEU A 554 15.65 -23.61 -11.75
CA LEU A 554 14.62 -22.79 -11.12
C LEU A 554 15.07 -22.26 -9.74
N THR A 555 15.73 -23.10 -8.94
CA THR A 555 16.25 -22.70 -7.64
C THR A 555 17.32 -21.61 -7.77
N VAL A 556 18.27 -21.80 -8.70
CA VAL A 556 19.32 -20.83 -9.00
C VAL A 556 18.71 -19.52 -9.49
N LEU A 557 17.73 -19.58 -10.41
CA LEU A 557 17.03 -18.40 -10.92
C LEU A 557 16.27 -17.67 -9.81
N ALA A 558 15.56 -18.41 -8.95
CA ALA A 558 14.84 -17.85 -7.81
C ALA A 558 15.79 -17.10 -6.86
N VAL A 559 16.91 -17.72 -6.48
CA VAL A 559 17.91 -17.10 -5.61
C VAL A 559 18.56 -15.90 -6.28
N ALA A 560 18.93 -16.00 -7.56
CA ALA A 560 19.54 -14.89 -8.29
C ALA A 560 18.59 -13.68 -8.38
N VAL A 561 17.33 -13.89 -8.76
CA VAL A 561 16.31 -12.84 -8.82
C VAL A 561 16.08 -12.25 -7.43
N ALA A 562 15.88 -13.09 -6.41
CA ALA A 562 15.65 -12.63 -5.05
C ALA A 562 16.79 -11.77 -4.53
N LEU A 563 18.05 -12.18 -4.74
CA LEU A 563 19.22 -11.43 -4.29
C LEU A 563 19.32 -10.06 -4.97
N VAL A 564 19.18 -10.01 -6.29
CA VAL A 564 19.31 -8.75 -7.03
C VAL A 564 18.19 -7.78 -6.66
N VAL A 565 16.95 -8.27 -6.58
CA VAL A 565 15.78 -7.45 -6.23
C VAL A 565 15.85 -6.98 -4.78
N LEU A 566 16.07 -7.89 -3.81
CA LEU A 566 16.11 -7.52 -2.38
C LEU A 566 17.25 -6.55 -2.09
N VAL A 567 18.43 -6.73 -2.68
CA VAL A 567 19.55 -5.80 -2.48
C VAL A 567 19.22 -4.42 -3.02
N GLU A 568 18.57 -4.31 -4.19
CA GLU A 568 18.16 -3.01 -4.73
C GLU A 568 17.04 -2.39 -3.88
N SER A 569 15.99 -3.13 -3.52
CA SER A 569 14.90 -2.66 -2.66
C SER A 569 15.42 -2.18 -1.31
N ILE A 570 16.25 -2.96 -0.62
CA ILE A 570 16.80 -2.56 0.68
C ILE A 570 17.65 -1.29 0.54
N ARG A 571 18.51 -1.20 -0.49
CA ARG A 571 19.32 0.00 -0.73
C ARG A 571 18.45 1.22 -0.99
N PHE A 572 17.40 1.08 -1.79
CA PHE A 572 16.48 2.17 -2.08
C PHE A 572 15.76 2.62 -0.81
N TRP A 573 15.06 1.74 -0.11
CA TRP A 573 14.24 2.14 1.04
C TRP A 573 15.05 2.56 2.27
N ALA A 574 16.29 2.08 2.40
CA ALA A 574 17.19 2.55 3.46
C ALA A 574 17.82 3.93 3.16
N SER A 575 17.98 4.29 1.88
CA SER A 575 18.58 5.58 1.47
C SER A 575 17.55 6.64 1.08
N ALA A 576 16.34 6.24 0.70
CA ALA A 576 15.29 7.13 0.27
C ALA A 576 14.73 7.90 1.47
N GLY A 577 15.00 9.21 1.53
CA GLY A 577 14.23 10.17 2.32
C GLY A 577 12.83 10.42 1.75
N ALA A 578 12.22 9.41 1.12
CA ALA A 578 10.90 9.51 0.49
C ALA A 578 9.83 9.89 1.53
N PRO A 579 8.72 10.54 1.13
CA PRO A 579 7.62 10.88 2.03
C PRO A 579 6.86 9.61 2.47
N ALA A 580 6.54 9.52 3.76
CA ALA A 580 5.83 8.37 4.32
C ALA A 580 4.48 8.17 3.61
N VAL A 581 4.28 6.98 3.02
CA VAL A 581 3.16 6.68 2.11
C VAL A 581 1.81 6.87 2.82
N HIS A 582 0.85 7.46 2.10
CA HIS A 582 -0.54 7.60 2.53
C HIS A 582 -1.29 6.27 2.38
N ASP A 583 -1.51 5.53 3.47
CA ASP A 583 -2.44 4.38 3.48
C ASP A 583 -3.77 4.73 4.19
N GLU A 584 -4.41 5.83 3.76
CA GLU A 584 -5.71 6.28 4.33
C GLU A 584 -6.93 6.07 3.41
N GLY A 585 -6.76 5.54 2.20
CA GLY A 585 -7.87 5.07 1.36
C GLY A 585 -7.34 4.22 0.20
N GLU A 586 -7.82 3.03 -0.14
CA GLU A 586 -9.09 2.33 0.09
C GLU A 586 -8.80 0.81 0.11
N PRO A 587 -9.73 -0.02 0.61
CA PRO A 587 -9.93 -1.32 -0.05
C PRO A 587 -11.36 -1.48 -0.59
N ALA A 588 -11.40 -2.00 -1.82
CA ALA A 588 -12.54 -2.46 -2.64
C ALA A 588 -13.37 -1.41 -3.40
#